data_AF-A0A8D8ATG1-F1
#
_entry.id   AF-A0A8D8ATG1-F1
#
_cell.length_a   1.000
_cell.length_b   1.000
_cell.length_c   1.000
_cell.angle_alpha   90.00
_cell.angle_beta   90.00
_cell.angle_gamma   90.00
#
_symmetry.space_group_name_H-M   'P 1'
#
loop_
_entity.id
_entity.type
_entity.pdbx_description
1 polymer ?
#
loop_
_entity_poly.entity_id
_entity_poly.type
_entity_poly.pdbx_seq_one_letter_code
_entity_poly.pdbx_strand_id
1 'polypeptide(L)'
;QCRAVGSVPACSCLPNYIGRAPNCRPECTINSECAGNLACINEKCRDPCPGSCGSNAICNVIKHSPVCSCSSGYTGDPFSGCMDIPPPPIRDERQDPCNPSPC
;
A
#
# COMPACT_ATOMS: atom_id res chain seq x y z
N GLN A 1 25.13 -7.49 -20.00
CA GLN A 1 25.17 -7.99 -21.39
C GLN A 1 26.29 -7.29 -22.14
N CYS A 2 27.13 -8.01 -22.87
CA CYS A 2 28.15 -7.39 -23.73
C CYS A 2 27.68 -7.41 -25.18
N ARG A 3 27.85 -6.29 -25.89
CA ARG A 3 27.53 -6.13 -27.31
C ARG A 3 28.72 -5.44 -28.00
N ALA A 4 29.02 -5.81 -29.24
CA ALA A 4 30.00 -5.09 -30.03
C ALA A 4 29.41 -3.73 -30.43
N VAL A 5 30.07 -2.63 -30.04
CA VAL A 5 29.70 -1.27 -30.44
C VAL A 5 30.88 -0.72 -31.25
N GLY A 6 30.75 -0.77 -32.58
CA GLY A 6 31.86 -0.48 -33.49
C GLY A 6 32.94 -1.56 -33.41
N SER A 7 34.20 -1.15 -33.27
CA SER A 7 35.38 -2.02 -33.13
C SER A 7 35.70 -2.39 -31.67
N VAL A 8 34.89 -1.96 -30.70
CA VAL A 8 35.16 -2.14 -29.26
C VAL A 8 34.03 -2.95 -28.61
N PRO A 9 34.33 -3.97 -27.78
CA PRO A 9 33.30 -4.64 -26.98
C PRO A 9 32.80 -3.71 -25.88
N ALA A 10 31.51 -3.39 -25.89
CA ALA A 10 30.86 -2.60 -24.85
C ALA A 10 29.99 -3.49 -23.96
N CYS A 11 30.20 -3.42 -22.65
CA CYS A 11 29.39 -4.17 -21.68
C CYS A 11 28.45 -3.23 -20.92
N SER A 12 27.16 -3.58 -20.92
CA SER A 12 26.12 -2.92 -20.14
C SER A 12 25.57 -3.84 -19.06
N CYS A 13 24.90 -3.28 -18.06
CA CYS A 13 24.22 -4.07 -17.03
C CYS A 13 23.00 -4.80 -17.61
N LEU A 14 22.56 -5.86 -16.92
CA LEU A 14 21.31 -6.55 -17.25
C LEU A 14 20.10 -5.62 -17.00
N PRO A 15 18.93 -5.91 -17.59
CA PRO A 15 17.71 -5.17 -17.27
C PRO A 15 17.47 -5.14 -15.76
N ASN A 16 17.14 -3.96 -15.22
CA ASN A 16 16.95 -3.68 -13.79
C ASN A 16 18.23 -3.59 -12.93
N TYR A 17 19.42 -3.74 -13.50
CA TYR A 17 20.68 -3.50 -12.81
C TYR A 17 21.26 -2.15 -13.25
N ILE A 18 21.72 -1.36 -12.27
CA ILE A 18 22.29 -0.03 -12.47
C ILE A 18 23.81 -0.05 -12.30
N GLY A 19 24.47 0.99 -12.81
CA GLY A 19 25.92 1.16 -12.72
C GLY A 19 26.65 0.78 -14.01
N ARG A 20 27.92 0.38 -13.87
CA ARG A 20 28.80 0.07 -15.01
C ARG A 20 29.39 -1.32 -14.85
N ALA A 21 29.29 -2.13 -15.90
CA ALA A 21 29.90 -3.44 -15.93
C ALA A 21 31.42 -3.35 -15.64
N PRO A 22 32.00 -4.29 -14.86
CA PRO A 22 31.38 -5.50 -14.30
C PRO A 22 30.64 -5.30 -12.96
N ASN A 23 30.76 -4.13 -12.32
CA ASN A 23 30.17 -3.83 -11.01
C ASN A 23 28.71 -3.37 -11.11
N CYS A 24 27.90 -4.14 -11.84
CA CYS A 24 26.47 -3.91 -11.88
C CYS A 24 25.85 -4.23 -10.53
N ARG A 25 24.95 -3.37 -10.05
CA ARG A 25 24.24 -3.58 -8.79
C ARG A 25 22.73 -3.45 -9.00
N PRO A 26 21.92 -4.13 -8.19
CA PRO A 26 20.48 -3.91 -8.21
C PRO A 26 20.13 -2.48 -7.80
N GLU A 27 18.88 -2.08 -8.01
CA GLU A 27 18.38 -0.77 -7.59
C GLU A 27 18.36 -0.65 -6.06
N CYS A 28 17.99 -1.74 -5.36
CA CYS A 28 18.05 -1.86 -3.91
C CYS A 28 18.37 -3.31 -3.50
N THR A 29 18.95 -3.48 -2.31
CA THR A 29 19.05 -4.77 -1.63
C THR A 29 18.29 -4.78 -0.30
N ILE A 30 18.12 -3.60 0.30
CA ILE A 30 17.37 -3.40 1.53
C ILE A 30 16.34 -2.28 1.37
N ASN A 31 15.28 -2.32 2.16
CA ASN A 31 14.21 -1.32 2.15
C ASN A 31 14.74 0.11 2.37
N SER A 32 15.76 0.29 3.21
CA SER A 32 16.35 1.59 3.53
C SER A 32 17.06 2.27 2.36
N GLU A 33 17.31 1.56 1.25
CA GLU A 33 17.82 2.17 0.01
C GLU A 33 16.70 2.84 -0.81
N CYS A 34 15.44 2.54 -0.50
CA CYS A 34 14.28 3.11 -1.17
C CYS A 34 13.75 4.34 -0.43
N ALA A 35 12.92 5.13 -1.12
CA ALA A 35 12.14 6.19 -0.46
C ALA A 35 11.21 5.58 0.60
N GLY A 36 10.83 6.35 1.63
CA GLY A 36 10.03 5.85 2.76
C GLY A 36 8.65 5.29 2.37
N ASN A 37 8.14 5.68 1.20
CA ASN A 37 6.89 5.20 0.61
C ASN A 37 7.06 4.01 -0.35
N LEU A 38 8.27 3.48 -0.51
CA LEU A 38 8.59 2.35 -1.39
C LEU A 38 9.27 1.25 -0.58
N ALA A 39 9.21 0.01 -1.05
CA ALA A 39 9.89 -1.14 -0.46
C ALA A 39 10.78 -1.81 -1.50
N CYS A 40 11.83 -2.49 -1.03
CA CYS A 40 12.69 -3.26 -1.90
C CYS A 40 12.04 -4.61 -2.22
N ILE A 41 11.45 -4.72 -3.41
CA ILE A 41 10.71 -5.88 -3.88
C ILE A 41 11.34 -6.36 -5.18
N ASN A 42 11.87 -7.59 -5.20
CA ASN A 42 12.61 -8.15 -6.33
C ASN A 42 13.74 -7.21 -6.79
N GLU A 43 14.58 -6.78 -5.83
CA GLU A 43 15.78 -5.96 -6.09
C GLU A 43 15.47 -4.57 -6.69
N LYS A 44 14.22 -4.11 -6.52
CA LYS A 44 13.69 -2.86 -7.06
C LYS A 44 12.83 -2.11 -6.07
N CYS A 45 12.95 -0.78 -6.00
CA CYS A 45 12.07 0.03 -5.18
C CYS A 45 10.68 0.09 -5.82
N ARG A 46 9.70 -0.56 -5.20
CA ARG A 46 8.31 -0.62 -5.67
C ARG A 46 7.35 -0.32 -4.54
N ASP A 47 6.17 0.13 -4.91
CA ASP A 47 5.09 0.33 -3.96
C ASP A 47 4.63 -1.04 -3.40
N PRO A 48 4.61 -1.24 -2.06
CA PRO A 48 4.15 -2.48 -1.45
C PRO A 48 2.62 -2.58 -1.29
N CYS A 49 1.84 -1.54 -1.62
CA CYS A 49 0.39 -1.54 -1.49
C CYS A 49 -0.38 -2.47 -2.45
N PRO A 50 -0.01 -2.60 -3.73
CA PRO A 50 -0.75 -3.44 -4.66
C PRO A 50 -0.83 -4.91 -4.18
N GLY A 51 -2.03 -5.36 -3.84
CA GLY A 51 -2.29 -6.72 -3.35
C GLY A 51 -2.13 -6.92 -1.84
N SER A 52 -1.81 -5.87 -1.07
CA SER A 52 -1.62 -5.98 0.39
C SER A 52 -2.89 -5.70 1.21
N CYS A 53 -3.79 -4.85 0.72
CA CYS A 53 -5.02 -4.47 1.42
C CYS A 53 -6.26 -5.02 0.73
N GLY A 54 -7.31 -5.25 1.52
CA GLY A 54 -8.61 -5.73 1.04
C GLY A 54 -9.46 -4.63 0.40
N SER A 55 -10.65 -5.01 -0.07
CA SER A 55 -11.63 -4.11 -0.65
C SER A 55 -12.03 -2.99 0.33
N ASN A 56 -12.26 -1.77 -0.17
CA ASN A 56 -12.68 -0.59 0.63
C ASN A 56 -11.69 -0.18 1.74
N ALA A 57 -10.46 -0.67 1.71
CA ALA A 57 -9.37 -0.24 2.58
C ALA A 57 -8.45 0.77 1.87
N ILE A 58 -7.95 1.73 2.63
CA ILE A 58 -6.91 2.67 2.25
C ILE A 58 -5.56 2.04 2.62
N CYS A 59 -4.65 1.96 1.64
CA CYS A 59 -3.27 1.55 1.88
C CYS A 59 -2.36 2.76 2.09
N ASN A 60 -1.60 2.75 3.18
CA ASN A 60 -0.57 3.73 3.47
C ASN A 60 0.76 3.01 3.69
N VAL A 61 1.84 3.51 3.11
CA VAL A 61 3.17 2.91 3.30
C VAL A 61 3.88 3.60 4.46
N ILE A 62 4.14 2.85 5.53
CA ILE A 62 4.83 3.34 6.73
C ILE A 62 6.09 2.50 6.93
N LYS A 63 7.27 3.15 6.90
CA LYS A 63 8.58 2.48 7.03
C LYS A 63 8.76 1.32 6.05
N HIS A 64 8.44 1.55 4.77
CA HIS A 64 8.52 0.54 3.71
C HIS A 64 7.56 -0.65 3.88
N SER A 65 6.60 -0.59 4.80
CA SER A 65 5.58 -1.62 5.01
C SER A 65 4.18 -1.08 4.67
N PRO A 66 3.34 -1.87 3.99
CA PRO A 66 1.96 -1.48 3.72
C PRO A 66 1.14 -1.57 5.01
N VAL A 67 0.42 -0.51 5.32
CA VAL A 67 -0.49 -0.41 6.45
C VAL A 67 -1.88 -0.15 5.90
N CYS A 68 -2.79 -1.08 6.17
CA CYS A 68 -4.16 -1.03 5.66
C CYS A 68 -5.10 -0.48 6.74
N SER A 69 -5.99 0.42 6.35
CA SER A 69 -7.02 0.99 7.23
C SER A 69 -8.33 1.13 6.48
N CYS A 70 -9.47 0.80 7.10
CA CYS A 70 -10.77 0.99 6.45
C CYS A 70 -11.06 2.46 6.14
N SER A 71 -11.69 2.70 4.99
CA SER A 71 -12.11 4.04 4.60
C SER A 71 -13.20 4.58 5.53
N SER A 72 -13.35 5.90 5.60
CA SER A 72 -14.41 6.53 6.40
C SER A 72 -15.79 5.97 6.05
N GLY A 73 -16.54 5.50 7.05
CA GLY A 73 -17.84 4.86 6.84
C GLY A 73 -17.79 3.33 6.67
N TYR A 74 -16.61 2.74 6.66
CA TYR A 74 -16.41 1.29 6.61
C TYR A 74 -15.75 0.75 7.88
N THR A 75 -16.04 -0.50 8.23
CA THR A 75 -15.51 -1.22 9.39
C THR A 75 -15.20 -2.67 9.03
N GLY A 76 -14.47 -3.38 9.89
CA GLY A 76 -14.05 -4.77 9.68
C GLY A 76 -12.54 -4.93 9.60
N ASP A 77 -12.10 -5.98 8.89
CA ASP A 77 -10.69 -6.30 8.74
C ASP A 77 -10.11 -5.67 7.45
N PRO A 78 -9.13 -4.76 7.54
CA PRO A 78 -8.63 -4.03 6.38
C PRO A 78 -7.75 -4.87 5.43
N PHE A 79 -7.31 -6.06 5.84
CA PHE A 79 -6.57 -7.00 5.00
C PHE A 79 -7.52 -7.89 4.17
N SER A 80 -8.63 -8.32 4.78
CA SER A 80 -9.65 -9.16 4.14
C SER A 80 -10.66 -8.35 3.33
N GLY A 81 -10.99 -7.15 3.81
CA GLY A 81 -11.95 -6.24 3.18
C GLY A 81 -12.86 -5.57 4.21
N CYS A 82 -13.13 -4.29 4.00
CA CYS A 82 -14.01 -3.50 4.86
C CYS A 82 -15.45 -3.49 4.35
N MET A 83 -16.39 -3.47 5.29
CA MET A 83 -17.84 -3.47 5.09
C MET A 83 -18.46 -2.17 5.57
N ASP A 84 -19.59 -1.76 5.01
CA ASP A 84 -20.28 -0.54 5.42
C ASP A 84 -20.68 -0.57 6.90
N ILE A 85 -20.47 0.54 7.61
CA ILE A 85 -20.93 0.70 8.98
C ILE A 85 -22.45 0.80 8.95
N PRO A 86 -23.19 -0.07 9.67
CA PRO A 86 -24.64 0.04 9.72
C PRO A 86 -25.05 1.38 10.34
N PRO A 87 -26.15 1.99 9.87
CA PRO A 87 -26.64 3.23 10.44
C PRO A 87 -26.87 3.04 11.96
N PRO A 88 -26.63 4.08 12.77
CA PRO A 88 -26.93 3.99 14.19
C PRO A 88 -28.39 3.56 14.36
N PRO A 89 -28.70 2.71 15.36
CA PRO A 89 -30.08 2.34 15.61
C PRO A 89 -30.86 3.63 15.79
N ILE A 90 -31.93 3.78 15.00
CA ILE A 90 -32.87 4.88 15.15
C ILE A 90 -33.35 4.75 16.59
N ARG A 91 -32.92 5.67 17.45
CA ARG A 91 -33.51 5.78 18.78
C ARG A 91 -34.92 6.25 18.48
N ASP A 92 -35.84 5.30 18.46
CA ASP A 92 -37.24 5.59 18.63
C ASP A 92 -37.30 6.26 20.01
N GLU A 93 -37.21 7.60 19.99
CA GLU A 93 -37.54 8.44 21.12
C GLU A 93 -39.01 8.15 21.34
N ARG A 94 -39.26 7.05 22.07
CA ARG A 94 -40.57 6.61 22.51
C ARG A 94 -41.27 7.87 22.93
N GLN A 95 -42.25 8.27 22.13
CA GLN A 95 -43.17 9.34 22.46
C GLN A 95 -43.58 9.07 23.89
N ASP A 96 -43.06 9.88 24.80
CA ASP A 96 -43.36 9.75 26.22
C ASP A 96 -44.88 9.93 26.30
N PRO A 97 -45.64 8.85 26.59
CA PRO A 97 -47.10 8.93 26.52
C PRO A 97 -47.68 9.88 27.58
N CYS A 98 -46.82 10.45 28.44
CA CYS A 98 -47.13 11.43 29.48
C CYS A 98 -46.85 12.90 29.10
N ASN A 99 -46.61 13.23 27.82
CA ASN A 99 -46.50 14.62 27.36
C ASN A 99 -47.60 14.93 26.32
N PRO A 100 -48.48 15.93 26.51
CA PRO A 100 -48.37 17.07 27.44
C PRO A 100 -49.27 17.06 28.67
N SER A 101 -50.05 16.00 28.90
CA SER A 101 -50.99 15.99 30.02
C SER A 101 -50.52 15.05 31.12
N PRO A 102 -49.85 15.57 32.16
CA PRO A 102 -49.57 14.78 33.37
C PRO A 102 -50.90 14.34 33.99
N CYS A 103 -50.95 13.09 34.43
CA CYS A 103 -52.05 12.57 35.26
C CYS A 103 -52.28 13.44 36.51
#